data_AF-A0A429MJ95-F1
#
_entry.id   AF-A0A429MJ95-F1
#
_cell.length_a   1.000
_cell.length_b   1.000
_cell.length_c   1.000
_cell.angle_alpha   90.00
_cell.angle_beta   90.00
_cell.angle_gamma   90.00
#
_symmetry.space_group_name_H-M   'P 1'
#
loop_
_entity.id
_entity.type
_entity.pdbx_description
1 polymer ?
#
loop_
_entity_poly.entity_id
_entity_poly.type
_entity_poly.pdbx_seq_one_letter_code
_entity_poly.pdbx_strand_id
1 'polypeptide(L)'
;PISMLIPEVIGFKLTGKLQEGITATDLVLTITQMLRQKGVVGKFVEFYGDGLADLPLADRATIANMAPEYGATCGFFPIDEVTLGYLKLTGRQSDRIALVEAYSKAQGLWRNAGDEPVFTDTLSLDMSTVQASLAGPKRPQDRVLLSEVPKTFNALMELTLKPAKEAKERLENEGGGGTAVEATKANIQHESPSCVIEGQEYPLNHGDVVISAITSCTNTSNPSVMLAAGLLAKKAIEKGLQRKPWVKSSLAPGSKVVTDYLLAAGLTPYLDEL
;
A
#
# COMPACT_ATOMS: atom_id res chain seq x y z
N PRO A 1 20.37 -26.53 10.73
CA PRO A 1 19.58 -26.48 9.48
C PRO A 1 18.12 -26.14 9.82
N ILE A 2 17.46 -25.29 9.03
CA ILE A 2 16.03 -25.01 9.18
C ILE A 2 15.26 -26.22 8.64
N SER A 3 14.31 -26.74 9.40
CA SER A 3 13.42 -27.82 8.94
C SER A 3 12.21 -27.20 8.24
N MET A 4 12.07 -27.43 6.94
CA MET A 4 10.92 -26.98 6.16
C MET A 4 10.54 -28.03 5.11
N LEU A 5 9.25 -28.11 4.77
CA LEU A 5 8.79 -28.87 3.61
C LEU A 5 9.31 -28.19 2.34
N ILE A 6 9.61 -28.97 1.30
CA ILE A 6 9.94 -28.41 -0.01
C ILE A 6 8.70 -27.65 -0.49
N PRO A 7 8.77 -26.31 -0.63
CA PRO A 7 7.60 -25.51 -0.93
C PRO A 7 7.26 -25.64 -2.42
N GLU A 8 5.97 -25.61 -2.73
CA GLU A 8 5.51 -25.31 -4.08
C GLU A 8 5.92 -23.88 -4.45
N VAL A 9 6.17 -23.64 -5.74
CA VAL A 9 6.57 -22.32 -6.25
C VAL A 9 5.53 -21.85 -7.25
N ILE A 10 4.92 -20.71 -6.96
CA ILE A 10 3.95 -20.03 -7.83
C ILE A 10 4.69 -18.98 -8.64
N GLY A 11 4.72 -19.15 -9.95
CA GLY A 11 5.28 -18.15 -10.86
C GLY A 11 4.33 -16.98 -11.03
N PHE A 12 4.81 -15.76 -10.85
CA PHE A 12 4.04 -14.53 -11.10
C PHE A 12 4.68 -13.73 -12.23
N LYS A 13 4.11 -13.85 -13.43
CA LYS A 13 4.63 -13.20 -14.64
C LYS A 13 4.23 -11.74 -14.69
N LEU A 14 5.20 -10.84 -14.77
CA LEU A 14 5.00 -9.42 -15.01
C LEU A 14 5.36 -9.08 -16.46
N THR A 15 4.43 -8.45 -17.16
CA THR A 15 4.61 -7.94 -18.52
C THR A 15 4.23 -6.46 -18.60
N GLY A 16 4.59 -5.80 -19.70
CA GLY A 16 4.27 -4.39 -19.89
C GLY A 16 5.05 -3.46 -18.95
N LYS A 17 4.57 -2.23 -18.81
CA LYS A 17 5.16 -1.19 -17.94
C LYS A 17 4.06 -0.50 -17.17
N LEU A 18 4.36 -0.02 -15.97
CA LEU A 18 3.43 0.80 -15.20
C LEU A 18 3.14 2.10 -15.97
N GLN A 19 1.87 2.52 -15.95
CA GLN A 19 1.47 3.81 -16.52
C GLN A 19 1.98 4.97 -15.66
N GLU A 20 2.09 6.15 -16.27
CA GLU A 20 2.44 7.37 -15.55
C GLU A 20 1.43 7.65 -14.42
N GLY A 21 1.93 8.07 -13.26
CA GLY A 21 1.12 8.33 -12.07
C GLY A 21 0.74 7.07 -11.26
N ILE A 22 1.04 5.87 -11.76
CA ILE A 22 0.87 4.62 -11.02
C ILE A 22 2.14 4.32 -10.22
N THR A 23 1.96 3.89 -8.97
CA THR A 23 3.06 3.67 -8.02
C THR A 23 3.33 2.20 -7.75
N ALA A 24 4.48 1.91 -7.12
CA ALA A 24 4.79 0.59 -6.60
C ALA A 24 3.72 0.08 -5.61
N THR A 25 3.09 0.99 -4.86
CA THR A 25 2.01 0.68 -3.92
C THR A 25 0.78 0.14 -4.67
N ASP A 26 0.40 0.74 -5.79
CA ASP A 26 -0.74 0.28 -6.60
C ASP A 26 -0.50 -1.12 -7.19
N LEU A 27 0.75 -1.34 -7.65
CA LEU A 27 1.18 -2.64 -8.17
C LEU A 27 1.12 -3.71 -7.09
N VAL A 28 1.71 -3.47 -5.91
CA VAL A 28 1.72 -4.48 -4.83
C VAL A 28 0.32 -4.77 -4.30
N LEU A 29 -0.59 -3.78 -4.22
CA LEU A 29 -1.98 -4.02 -3.83
C LEU A 29 -2.72 -4.90 -4.85
N THR A 30 -2.47 -4.67 -6.14
CA THR A 30 -3.02 -5.51 -7.22
C THR A 30 -2.50 -6.95 -7.13
N ILE A 31 -1.18 -7.11 -6.99
CA ILE A 31 -0.53 -8.42 -6.82
C ILE A 31 -1.05 -9.13 -5.56
N THR A 32 -1.18 -8.41 -4.45
CA THR A 32 -1.66 -8.96 -3.16
C THR A 32 -3.07 -9.50 -3.30
N GLN A 33 -3.97 -8.76 -3.95
CA GLN A 33 -5.34 -9.20 -4.22
C GLN A 33 -5.35 -10.49 -5.06
N MET A 34 -4.59 -10.55 -6.15
CA MET A 34 -4.53 -11.71 -7.05
C MET A 34 -3.96 -12.95 -6.35
N LEU A 35 -2.86 -12.80 -5.62
CA LEU A 35 -2.21 -13.90 -4.89
C LEU A 35 -3.06 -14.42 -3.73
N ARG A 36 -3.80 -13.53 -3.05
CA ARG A 36 -4.78 -13.96 -2.03
C ARG A 36 -5.91 -14.79 -2.63
N GLN A 37 -6.44 -14.38 -3.78
CA GLN A 37 -7.47 -15.14 -4.49
C GLN A 37 -6.95 -16.51 -4.96
N LYS A 38 -5.68 -16.57 -5.40
CA LYS A 38 -5.02 -17.82 -5.81
C LYS A 38 -4.78 -18.79 -4.64
N GLY A 39 -4.55 -18.26 -3.43
CA GLY A 39 -4.31 -19.08 -2.25
C GLY A 39 -2.88 -19.64 -2.17
N VAL A 40 -1.91 -18.77 -1.90
CA VAL A 40 -0.47 -19.10 -1.88
C VAL A 40 0.10 -19.35 -0.48
N VAL A 41 -0.75 -19.72 0.49
CA VAL A 41 -0.33 -19.93 1.88
C VAL A 41 0.69 -21.05 1.99
N GLY A 42 1.85 -20.77 2.58
CA GLY A 42 2.94 -21.73 2.75
C GLY A 42 3.76 -22.02 1.50
N LYS A 43 3.44 -21.37 0.37
CA LYS A 43 4.15 -21.51 -0.92
C LYS A 43 5.16 -20.39 -1.11
N PHE A 44 6.08 -20.58 -2.05
CA PHE A 44 6.93 -19.51 -2.54
C PHE A 44 6.23 -18.82 -3.71
N VAL A 45 6.46 -17.52 -3.87
CA VAL A 45 6.07 -16.78 -5.07
C VAL A 45 7.34 -16.27 -5.70
N GLU A 46 7.57 -16.63 -6.96
CA GLU A 46 8.70 -16.17 -7.75
C GLU A 46 8.21 -15.28 -8.88
N PHE A 47 8.71 -14.05 -8.92
CA PHE A 47 8.37 -13.07 -9.94
C PHE A 47 9.29 -13.22 -11.14
N TYR A 48 8.70 -13.25 -12.34
CA TYR A 48 9.42 -13.44 -13.60
C TYR A 48 8.77 -12.67 -14.75
N GLY A 49 9.34 -12.78 -15.95
CA GLY A 49 8.86 -12.09 -17.15
C GLY A 49 9.65 -10.81 -17.47
N ASP A 50 9.40 -10.27 -18.67
CA ASP A 50 10.17 -9.14 -19.20
C ASP A 50 9.86 -7.81 -18.53
N GLY A 51 8.68 -7.68 -17.90
CA GLY A 51 8.32 -6.49 -17.13
C GLY A 51 9.26 -6.18 -15.97
N LEU A 52 10.01 -7.18 -15.46
CA LEU A 52 11.01 -6.96 -14.40
C LEU A 52 12.10 -5.99 -14.83
N ALA A 53 12.46 -5.94 -16.12
CA ALA A 53 13.52 -5.06 -16.61
C ALA A 53 13.20 -3.57 -16.41
N ASP A 54 11.91 -3.22 -16.38
CA ASP A 54 11.43 -1.85 -16.15
C ASP A 54 11.05 -1.57 -14.70
N LEU A 55 11.18 -2.56 -13.80
CA LEU A 55 10.79 -2.45 -12.41
C LEU A 55 12.02 -2.20 -11.52
N PRO A 56 12.20 -0.98 -10.95
CA PRO A 56 13.31 -0.65 -10.07
C PRO A 56 13.39 -1.59 -8.86
N LEU A 57 14.60 -1.76 -8.30
CA LEU A 57 14.78 -2.68 -7.18
C LEU A 57 13.97 -2.28 -5.93
N ALA A 58 13.76 -0.99 -5.71
CA ALA A 58 12.92 -0.52 -4.61
C ALA A 58 11.47 -1.03 -4.74
N ASP A 59 10.93 -1.05 -5.95
CA ASP A 59 9.57 -1.54 -6.22
C ASP A 59 9.49 -3.06 -6.04
N ARG A 60 10.52 -3.79 -6.49
CA ARG A 60 10.65 -5.24 -6.23
C ARG A 60 10.67 -5.53 -4.72
N ALA A 61 11.39 -4.74 -3.95
CA ALA A 61 11.44 -4.86 -2.49
C ALA A 61 10.10 -4.53 -1.84
N THR A 62 9.37 -3.53 -2.34
CA THR A 62 7.99 -3.22 -1.89
C THR A 62 7.07 -4.43 -2.08
N ILE A 63 7.13 -5.09 -3.24
CA ILE A 63 6.32 -6.27 -3.54
C ILE A 63 6.72 -7.46 -2.65
N ALA A 64 8.01 -7.76 -2.56
CA ALA A 64 8.51 -8.87 -1.76
C ALA A 64 8.26 -8.68 -0.25
N ASN A 65 8.29 -7.45 0.24
CA ASN A 65 7.99 -7.12 1.64
C ASN A 65 6.55 -7.49 2.02
N MET A 66 5.61 -7.44 1.08
CA MET A 66 4.20 -7.77 1.31
C MET A 66 3.89 -9.27 1.21
N ALA A 67 4.90 -10.14 1.20
CA ALA A 67 4.70 -11.60 1.17
C ALA A 67 3.76 -12.14 2.25
N PRO A 68 3.88 -11.72 3.52
CA PRO A 68 2.93 -12.12 4.56
C PRO A 68 1.49 -11.70 4.25
N GLU A 69 1.29 -10.53 3.64
CA GLU A 69 0.00 -9.93 3.30
C GLU A 69 -0.72 -10.69 2.19
N TYR A 70 -0.01 -11.39 1.30
CA TYR A 70 -0.62 -12.35 0.37
C TYR A 70 -0.49 -13.83 0.79
N GLY A 71 0.21 -14.10 1.88
CA GLY A 71 0.29 -15.40 2.54
C GLY A 71 1.46 -16.28 2.10
N ALA A 72 2.32 -15.80 1.19
CA ALA A 72 3.48 -16.57 0.77
C ALA A 72 4.55 -16.60 1.88
N THR A 73 5.33 -17.68 1.89
CA THR A 73 6.52 -17.77 2.75
C THR A 73 7.61 -16.81 2.29
N CYS A 74 7.70 -16.57 0.97
CA CYS A 74 8.70 -15.71 0.35
C CYS A 74 8.15 -15.12 -0.96
N GLY A 75 8.46 -13.84 -1.21
CA GLY A 75 8.38 -13.22 -2.54
C GLY A 75 9.78 -13.04 -3.12
N PHE A 76 10.10 -13.82 -4.15
CA PHE A 76 11.45 -13.89 -4.72
C PHE A 76 11.53 -13.16 -6.07
N PHE A 77 12.55 -12.31 -6.22
CA PHE A 77 12.93 -11.73 -7.50
C PHE A 77 14.35 -12.20 -7.85
N PRO A 78 14.60 -12.72 -9.06
CA PRO A 78 15.91 -13.18 -9.46
C PRO A 78 16.90 -12.01 -9.62
N ILE A 79 18.19 -12.34 -9.62
CA ILE A 79 19.27 -11.36 -9.79
C ILE A 79 19.38 -11.00 -11.28
N ASP A 80 19.42 -9.70 -11.59
CA ASP A 80 19.66 -9.18 -12.93
C ASP A 80 20.43 -7.85 -12.88
N GLU A 81 20.52 -7.19 -14.04
CA GLU A 81 21.16 -5.88 -14.20
C GLU A 81 20.60 -4.80 -13.27
N VAL A 82 19.29 -4.81 -12.98
CA VAL A 82 18.68 -3.85 -12.05
C VAL A 82 19.21 -4.06 -10.63
N THR A 83 19.44 -5.32 -10.24
CA THR A 83 20.08 -5.65 -8.96
C THR A 83 21.50 -5.10 -8.91
N LEU A 84 22.31 -5.27 -9.96
CA LEU A 84 23.67 -4.69 -10.00
C LEU A 84 23.66 -3.17 -9.99
N GLY A 85 22.72 -2.56 -10.72
CA GLY A 85 22.50 -1.11 -10.73
C GLY A 85 22.21 -0.57 -9.34
N TYR A 86 21.38 -1.26 -8.55
CA TYR A 86 21.10 -0.90 -7.16
C TYR A 86 22.32 -1.10 -6.23
N LEU A 87 23.09 -2.17 -6.39
CA LEU A 87 24.31 -2.38 -5.62
C LEU A 87 25.32 -1.24 -5.88
N LYS A 88 25.46 -0.82 -7.13
CA LYS A 88 26.27 0.34 -7.52
C LYS A 88 25.74 1.63 -6.89
N LEU A 89 24.43 1.88 -7.01
CA LEU A 89 23.77 3.07 -6.44
C LEU A 89 23.98 3.17 -4.93
N THR A 90 23.96 2.04 -4.22
CA THR A 90 24.16 1.96 -2.76
C THR A 90 25.63 1.87 -2.34
N GLY A 91 26.55 2.19 -3.26
CA GLY A 91 27.98 2.34 -2.96
C GLY A 91 28.72 1.03 -2.71
N ARG A 92 28.23 -0.10 -3.24
CA ARG A 92 29.00 -1.37 -3.19
C ARG A 92 30.21 -1.28 -4.12
N GLN A 93 31.32 -1.86 -3.68
CA GLN A 93 32.59 -1.84 -4.40
C GLN A 93 32.47 -2.61 -5.73
N SER A 94 33.20 -2.15 -6.75
CA SER A 94 33.10 -2.70 -8.11
C SER A 94 33.52 -4.17 -8.21
N ASP A 95 34.53 -4.59 -7.44
CA ASP A 95 34.99 -5.98 -7.34
C ASP A 95 33.90 -6.88 -6.74
N ARG A 96 33.16 -6.39 -5.73
CA ARG A 96 32.02 -7.09 -5.12
C ARG A 96 30.88 -7.24 -6.11
N ILE A 97 30.58 -6.20 -6.90
CA ILE A 97 29.52 -6.23 -7.92
C ILE A 97 29.88 -7.26 -8.99
N ALA A 98 31.12 -7.24 -9.48
CA ALA A 98 31.62 -8.21 -10.46
C ALA A 98 31.56 -9.65 -9.92
N LEU A 99 31.89 -9.86 -8.64
CA LEU A 99 31.74 -11.17 -8.00
C LEU A 99 30.28 -11.62 -7.95
N VAL A 100 29.35 -10.75 -7.55
CA VAL A 100 27.92 -11.06 -7.50
C VAL A 100 27.40 -11.48 -8.88
N GLU A 101 27.76 -10.73 -9.93
CA GLU A 101 27.38 -11.05 -11.30
C GLU A 101 27.94 -12.42 -11.73
N ALA A 102 29.26 -12.61 -11.62
CA ALA A 102 29.93 -13.84 -12.06
C ALA A 102 29.40 -15.07 -11.31
N TYR A 103 29.22 -14.96 -10.00
CA TYR A 103 28.67 -16.03 -9.19
C TYR A 103 27.22 -16.34 -9.56
N SER A 104 26.37 -15.32 -9.68
CA SER A 104 24.94 -15.51 -10.01
C SER A 104 24.76 -16.18 -11.37
N LYS A 105 25.57 -15.80 -12.37
CA LYS A 105 25.58 -16.44 -13.69
C LYS A 105 26.07 -17.89 -13.61
N ALA A 106 27.16 -18.15 -12.90
CA ALA A 106 27.71 -19.51 -12.75
C ALA A 106 26.76 -20.47 -12.00
N GLN A 107 25.95 -19.96 -11.09
CA GLN A 107 24.98 -20.75 -10.31
C GLN A 107 23.59 -20.83 -10.95
N GLY A 108 23.36 -20.21 -12.11
CA GLY A 108 22.03 -20.18 -12.74
C GLY A 108 20.99 -19.35 -11.98
N LEU A 109 21.44 -18.40 -11.15
CA LEU A 109 20.57 -17.47 -10.40
C LEU A 109 20.29 -16.16 -11.18
N TRP A 110 20.94 -16.00 -12.33
CA TRP A 110 20.85 -14.82 -13.17
C TRP A 110 19.65 -14.91 -14.10
N ARG A 111 18.78 -13.90 -14.08
CA ARG A 111 17.64 -13.76 -14.98
C ARG A 111 18.09 -13.21 -16.35
N ASN A 112 17.58 -13.81 -17.41
CA ASN A 112 17.66 -13.35 -18.79
C ASN A 112 16.30 -12.90 -19.30
N ALA A 113 16.31 -12.08 -20.36
CA ALA A 113 15.08 -11.71 -21.07
C ALA A 113 14.47 -12.95 -21.75
N GLY A 114 13.15 -13.10 -21.65
CA GLY A 114 12.42 -14.24 -22.19
C GLY A 114 12.52 -15.53 -21.39
N ASP A 115 13.13 -15.53 -20.19
CA ASP A 115 13.16 -16.71 -19.33
C ASP A 115 11.73 -17.12 -18.90
N GLU A 116 11.41 -18.41 -19.07
CA GLU A 116 10.15 -19.04 -18.66
C GLU A 116 10.45 -20.25 -17.76
N PRO A 117 10.74 -20.05 -16.45
CA PRO A 117 10.99 -21.16 -15.54
C PRO A 117 9.74 -22.04 -15.35
N VAL A 118 9.97 -23.30 -14.97
CA VAL A 118 8.88 -24.25 -14.71
C VAL A 118 8.42 -24.12 -13.25
N PHE A 119 7.20 -23.63 -13.07
CA PHE A 119 6.58 -23.43 -11.76
C PHE A 119 5.50 -24.48 -11.49
N THR A 120 5.09 -24.62 -10.22
CA THR A 120 3.95 -25.48 -9.85
C THR A 120 2.65 -24.98 -10.48
N ASP A 121 2.48 -23.66 -10.51
CA ASP A 121 1.36 -22.97 -11.12
C ASP A 121 1.78 -21.53 -11.45
N THR A 122 1.03 -20.84 -12.29
CA THR A 122 1.37 -19.49 -12.75
C THR A 122 0.19 -18.52 -12.68
N LEU A 123 0.54 -17.25 -12.51
CA LEU A 123 -0.32 -16.09 -12.70
C LEU A 123 0.40 -15.11 -13.63
N SER A 124 -0.35 -14.25 -14.30
CA SER A 124 0.23 -13.17 -15.10
C SER A 124 -0.49 -11.86 -14.85
N LEU A 125 0.26 -10.77 -14.90
CA LEU A 125 -0.23 -9.39 -14.79
C LEU A 125 0.48 -8.53 -15.82
N ASP A 126 -0.31 -7.90 -16.69
CA ASP A 126 0.15 -6.77 -17.47
C ASP A 126 0.12 -5.51 -16.60
N MET A 127 1.30 -4.98 -16.30
CA MET A 127 1.48 -3.81 -15.44
C MET A 127 0.83 -2.55 -16.01
N SER A 128 0.56 -2.51 -17.32
CA SER A 128 -0.14 -1.38 -17.95
C SER A 128 -1.62 -1.29 -17.54
N THR A 129 -2.18 -2.37 -16.98
CA THR A 129 -3.58 -2.44 -16.52
C THR A 129 -3.76 -2.01 -15.06
N VAL A 130 -2.65 -1.79 -14.35
CA VAL A 130 -2.66 -1.39 -12.94
C VAL A 130 -3.21 0.03 -12.83
N GLN A 131 -4.14 0.21 -11.90
CA GLN A 131 -4.82 1.48 -11.64
C GLN A 131 -4.59 1.90 -10.19
N ALA A 132 -4.56 3.21 -9.98
CA ALA A 132 -4.43 3.83 -8.66
C ALA A 132 -5.47 3.26 -7.70
N SER A 133 -5.03 2.81 -6.53
CA SER A 133 -5.88 2.08 -5.59
C SER A 133 -5.45 2.27 -4.14
N LEU A 134 -6.38 1.96 -3.25
CA LEU A 134 -6.18 1.92 -1.80
C LEU A 134 -6.57 0.54 -1.28
N ALA A 135 -6.12 0.20 -0.08
CA ALA A 135 -6.54 -1.01 0.62
C ALA A 135 -7.26 -0.65 1.91
N GLY A 136 -8.43 -1.24 2.14
CA GLY A 136 -9.18 -1.03 3.36
C GLY A 136 -10.70 -1.18 3.20
N PRO A 137 -11.47 -0.78 4.22
CA PRO A 137 -11.01 -0.12 5.44
C PRO A 137 -10.47 -1.07 6.52
N LYS A 138 -10.59 -2.40 6.34
CA LYS A 138 -10.29 -3.38 7.41
C LYS A 138 -9.10 -4.28 7.13
N ARG A 139 -8.81 -4.61 5.87
CA ARG A 139 -7.77 -5.60 5.52
C ARG A 139 -6.93 -5.14 4.31
N PRO A 140 -5.62 -5.47 4.25
CA PRO A 140 -4.73 -5.08 3.15
C PRO A 140 -5.13 -5.61 1.76
N GLN A 141 -5.81 -6.76 1.71
CA GLN A 141 -6.30 -7.35 0.46
C GLN A 141 -7.61 -6.75 -0.04
N ASP A 142 -8.28 -5.91 0.76
CA ASP A 142 -9.51 -5.22 0.37
C ASP A 142 -9.17 -4.02 -0.52
N ARG A 143 -8.67 -4.31 -1.73
CA ARG A 143 -8.31 -3.29 -2.72
C ARG A 143 -9.55 -2.60 -3.27
N VAL A 144 -9.53 -1.28 -3.29
CA VAL A 144 -10.55 -0.40 -3.86
C VAL A 144 -9.85 0.55 -4.83
N LEU A 145 -10.37 0.69 -6.05
CA LEU A 145 -9.86 1.69 -6.98
C LEU A 145 -10.04 3.08 -6.39
N LEU A 146 -9.06 3.97 -6.58
CA LEU A 146 -9.11 5.32 -6.01
C LEU A 146 -10.35 6.08 -6.48
N SER A 147 -10.77 5.88 -7.73
CA SER A 147 -11.99 6.44 -8.33
C SER A 147 -13.28 5.93 -7.70
N GLU A 148 -13.26 4.77 -7.04
CA GLU A 148 -14.43 4.11 -6.45
C GLU A 148 -14.52 4.29 -4.93
N VAL A 149 -13.54 4.96 -4.31
CA VAL A 149 -13.51 5.17 -2.85
C VAL A 149 -14.78 5.85 -2.34
N PRO A 150 -15.28 6.96 -2.92
CA PRO A 150 -16.49 7.61 -2.40
C PRO A 150 -17.71 6.68 -2.41
N LYS A 151 -17.88 5.92 -3.51
CA LYS A 151 -18.99 4.96 -3.66
C LYS A 151 -18.88 3.83 -2.65
N THR A 152 -17.69 3.25 -2.51
CA THR A 152 -17.41 2.14 -1.59
C THR A 152 -17.58 2.57 -0.14
N PHE A 153 -17.09 3.75 0.22
CA PHE A 153 -17.24 4.33 1.55
C PHE A 153 -18.72 4.55 1.91
N ASN A 154 -19.50 5.17 1.02
CA ASN A 154 -20.92 5.41 1.26
C ASN A 154 -21.70 4.10 1.44
N ALA A 155 -21.44 3.09 0.59
CA ALA A 155 -22.06 1.78 0.72
C ALA A 155 -21.73 1.11 2.07
N LEU A 156 -20.47 1.21 2.53
CA LEU A 156 -20.05 0.69 3.83
C LEU A 156 -20.72 1.42 4.99
N MET A 157 -20.88 2.74 4.90
CA MET A 157 -21.60 3.53 5.90
C MET A 157 -23.08 3.12 5.96
N GLU A 158 -23.76 2.94 4.83
CA GLU A 158 -25.14 2.46 4.80
C GLU A 158 -25.30 1.07 5.43
N LEU A 159 -24.35 0.16 5.19
CA LEU A 159 -24.33 -1.19 5.77
C LEU A 159 -24.06 -1.17 7.28
N THR A 160 -23.24 -0.24 7.76
CA THR A 160 -22.82 -0.16 9.18
C THR A 160 -23.81 0.64 10.03
N LEU A 161 -24.46 1.66 9.44
CA LEU A 161 -25.39 2.56 10.14
C LEU A 161 -26.84 2.06 10.14
N LYS A 162 -27.19 1.08 9.30
CA LYS A 162 -28.49 0.38 9.44
C LYS A 162 -28.38 -0.57 10.62
N PRO A 163 -29.18 -0.40 11.70
CA PRO A 163 -29.35 -1.48 12.67
C PRO A 163 -29.84 -2.70 11.90
N ALA A 164 -29.27 -3.88 12.16
CA ALA A 164 -29.95 -5.12 11.82
C ALA A 164 -31.38 -4.99 12.36
N LYS A 165 -32.39 -5.12 11.50
CA LYS A 165 -33.81 -4.92 11.84
C LYS A 165 -34.18 -5.59 13.19
N GLU A 166 -33.58 -6.75 13.45
CA GLU A 166 -33.72 -7.56 14.65
C GLU A 166 -33.18 -6.91 15.95
N ALA A 167 -32.12 -6.10 15.86
CA ALA A 167 -31.55 -5.40 17.03
C ALA A 167 -32.46 -4.26 17.49
N LYS A 168 -33.12 -3.58 16.56
CA LYS A 168 -34.08 -2.51 16.86
C LYS A 168 -35.35 -3.06 17.51
N GLU A 169 -35.90 -4.14 16.97
CA GLU A 169 -37.08 -4.83 17.54
C GLU A 169 -36.80 -5.48 18.91
N ARG A 170 -35.57 -5.97 19.16
CA ARG A 170 -35.18 -6.46 20.49
C ARG A 170 -35.10 -5.33 21.53
N LEU A 171 -34.47 -4.21 21.19
CA LEU A 171 -34.37 -3.05 22.07
C LEU A 171 -35.74 -2.43 22.39
N GLU A 172 -36.67 -2.45 21.44
CA GLU A 172 -38.06 -2.02 21.63
C GLU A 172 -38.87 -2.97 22.54
N ASN A 173 -38.52 -4.27 22.58
CA ASN A 173 -39.21 -5.26 23.42
C ASN A 173 -38.58 -5.47 24.81
N GLU A 174 -37.31 -5.11 25.01
CA GLU A 174 -36.62 -5.19 26.31
C GLU A 174 -36.90 -3.97 27.22
N GLY A 175 -37.48 -2.90 26.66
CA GLY A 175 -38.05 -1.78 27.42
C GLY A 175 -39.48 -2.08 27.85
N GLY A 176 -39.65 -2.67 29.04
CA GLY A 176 -40.92 -3.16 29.59
C GLY A 176 -42.14 -2.27 29.31
N GLY A 177 -43.24 -2.92 28.91
CA GLY A 177 -44.51 -2.32 28.53
C GLY A 177 -45.18 -1.45 29.61
N GLY A 178 -44.81 -0.17 29.65
CA GLY A 178 -45.46 0.87 30.42
C GLY A 178 -45.80 2.07 29.54
N THR A 179 -47.08 2.21 29.21
CA THR A 179 -47.75 3.44 28.75
C THR A 179 -46.99 4.33 27.76
N ALA A 180 -47.28 4.11 26.48
CA ALA A 180 -46.94 5.01 25.38
C ALA A 180 -47.68 6.37 25.52
N VAL A 181 -47.08 7.30 26.25
CA VAL A 181 -47.27 8.74 26.08
C VAL A 181 -45.90 9.37 26.28
N GLU A 182 -45.39 10.14 25.30
CA GLU A 182 -44.11 10.88 25.30
C GLU A 182 -42.84 10.25 24.67
N ALA A 183 -42.95 9.24 23.80
CA ALA A 183 -41.81 8.86 22.94
C ALA A 183 -41.69 9.68 21.63
N THR A 184 -42.51 10.71 21.42
CA THR A 184 -42.56 11.46 20.13
C THR A 184 -41.66 12.69 20.07
N LYS A 185 -40.88 13.01 21.11
CA LYS A 185 -39.99 14.20 21.11
C LYS A 185 -38.70 14.02 21.91
N ALA A 186 -38.07 12.84 21.89
CA ALA A 186 -36.63 12.79 22.10
C ALA A 186 -35.93 13.21 20.80
N ASN A 187 -36.15 14.47 20.41
CA ASN A 187 -35.34 15.17 19.42
C ASN A 187 -33.99 15.47 20.11
N ILE A 188 -33.24 14.41 20.42
CA ILE A 188 -31.83 14.55 20.74
C ILE A 188 -31.24 15.06 19.43
N GLN A 189 -31.09 16.38 19.34
CA GLN A 189 -30.18 16.97 18.37
C GLN A 189 -28.85 16.31 18.68
N HIS A 190 -28.48 15.28 17.90
CA HIS A 190 -27.10 14.87 17.84
C HIS A 190 -26.38 16.10 17.30
N GLU A 191 -25.80 16.88 18.21
CA GLU A 191 -24.82 17.90 17.84
C GLU A 191 -23.85 17.21 16.89
N SER A 192 -23.71 17.78 15.70
CA SER A 192 -22.79 17.23 14.71
C SER A 192 -21.42 17.15 15.38
N PRO A 193 -20.77 15.97 15.42
CA PRO A 193 -19.56 15.81 16.19
C PRO A 193 -18.54 16.86 15.72
N SER A 194 -17.93 17.57 16.66
CA SER A 194 -16.96 18.62 16.38
C SER A 194 -15.67 18.38 17.15
N CYS A 195 -14.60 19.05 16.74
CA CYS A 195 -13.34 19.08 17.48
C CYS A 195 -12.86 20.52 17.63
N VAL A 196 -12.21 20.81 18.76
CA VAL A 196 -11.63 22.13 19.03
C VAL A 196 -10.11 22.04 18.86
N ILE A 197 -9.56 22.81 17.92
CA ILE A 197 -8.13 22.94 17.68
C ILE A 197 -7.78 24.43 17.83
N GLU A 198 -6.84 24.75 18.71
CA GLU A 198 -6.39 26.13 18.97
C GLU A 198 -7.54 27.12 19.29
N GLY A 199 -8.58 26.63 19.97
CA GLY A 199 -9.75 27.43 20.35
C GLY A 199 -10.76 27.66 19.22
N GLN A 200 -10.55 27.08 18.03
CA GLN A 200 -11.52 27.08 16.93
C GLN A 200 -12.23 25.72 16.85
N GLU A 201 -13.55 25.76 16.69
CA GLU A 201 -14.37 24.57 16.54
C GLU A 201 -14.53 24.18 15.07
N TYR A 202 -14.31 22.90 14.77
CA TYR A 202 -14.42 22.32 13.43
C TYR A 202 -15.44 21.17 13.44
N PRO A 203 -16.47 21.20 12.59
CA PRO A 203 -17.38 20.07 12.45
C PRO A 203 -16.66 18.90 11.75
N LEU A 204 -16.87 17.69 12.27
CA LEU A 204 -16.38 16.44 11.70
C LEU A 204 -17.54 15.63 11.11
N ASN A 205 -17.29 15.07 9.93
CA ASN A 205 -18.20 14.23 9.19
C ASN A 205 -17.61 12.84 8.99
N HIS A 206 -18.47 11.87 8.71
CA HIS A 206 -18.03 10.54 8.31
C HIS A 206 -17.16 10.63 7.05
N GLY A 207 -15.95 10.07 7.11
CA GLY A 207 -14.98 10.09 6.02
C GLY A 207 -13.93 11.19 6.14
N ASP A 208 -14.06 12.09 7.11
CA ASP A 208 -12.99 13.05 7.40
C ASP A 208 -11.70 12.32 7.82
N VAL A 209 -10.61 12.67 7.15
CA VAL A 209 -9.28 12.16 7.48
C VAL A 209 -8.81 12.85 8.75
N VAL A 210 -8.52 12.06 9.79
CA VAL A 210 -7.98 12.57 11.07
C VAL A 210 -6.51 12.19 11.27
N ILE A 211 -6.01 11.20 10.52
CA ILE A 211 -4.61 10.77 10.53
C ILE A 211 -4.15 10.64 9.09
N SER A 212 -3.00 11.23 8.77
CA SER A 212 -2.31 11.05 7.50
C SER A 212 -0.85 10.72 7.78
N ALA A 213 -0.45 9.47 7.60
CA ALA A 213 0.88 8.99 7.98
C ALA A 213 1.62 8.38 6.80
N ILE A 214 2.73 8.99 6.40
CA ILE A 214 3.70 8.38 5.50
C ILE A 214 4.67 7.58 6.37
N THR A 215 4.44 6.27 6.44
CA THR A 215 5.15 5.34 7.32
C THR A 215 5.41 4.00 6.61
N SER A 216 5.89 3.02 7.38
CA SER A 216 6.27 1.67 6.98
C SER A 216 7.50 1.60 6.07
N CYS A 217 8.33 0.58 6.30
CA CYS A 217 9.47 0.26 5.45
C CYS A 217 9.06 -0.04 3.99
N THR A 218 7.81 -0.47 3.76
CA THR A 218 7.25 -0.83 2.45
C THR A 218 7.33 0.31 1.43
N ASN A 219 7.01 1.54 1.86
CA ASN A 219 7.01 2.73 0.99
C ASN A 219 8.18 3.66 1.30
N THR A 220 8.58 3.77 2.57
CA THR A 220 9.63 4.72 2.95
C THR A 220 11.02 4.30 2.50
N SER A 221 11.23 3.03 2.15
CA SER A 221 12.51 2.58 1.54
C SER A 221 12.57 2.84 0.04
N ASN A 222 11.51 3.38 -0.56
CA ASN A 222 11.40 3.59 -2.00
C ASN A 222 11.54 5.09 -2.34
N PRO A 223 12.69 5.53 -2.90
CA PRO A 223 12.93 6.93 -3.21
C PRO A 223 11.92 7.54 -4.17
N SER A 224 11.39 6.75 -5.12
CA SER A 224 10.47 7.25 -6.14
C SER A 224 9.18 7.80 -5.52
N VAL A 225 8.55 7.04 -4.62
CA VAL A 225 7.30 7.48 -3.96
C VAL A 225 7.54 8.58 -2.93
N MET A 226 8.69 8.57 -2.26
CA MET A 226 9.04 9.61 -1.28
C MET A 226 9.34 10.95 -1.94
N LEU A 227 10.08 10.96 -3.06
CA LEU A 227 10.31 12.16 -3.86
C LEU A 227 9.01 12.64 -4.51
N ALA A 228 8.16 11.73 -5.00
CA ALA A 228 6.84 12.09 -5.53
C ALA A 228 5.97 12.78 -4.47
N ALA A 229 5.96 12.28 -3.23
CA ALA A 229 5.24 12.91 -2.13
C ALA A 229 5.76 14.33 -1.83
N GLY A 230 7.09 14.52 -1.79
CA GLY A 230 7.69 15.84 -1.60
C GLY A 230 7.39 16.81 -2.75
N LEU A 231 7.43 16.34 -4.01
CA LEU A 231 7.08 17.14 -5.18
C LEU A 231 5.60 17.51 -5.19
N LEU A 232 4.73 16.61 -4.76
CA LEU A 232 3.30 16.87 -4.61
C LEU A 232 3.05 17.92 -3.52
N ALA A 233 3.71 17.80 -2.36
CA ALA A 233 3.63 18.76 -1.27
C ALA A 233 4.06 20.16 -1.73
N LYS A 234 5.19 20.26 -2.44
CA LYS A 234 5.66 21.51 -3.05
C LYS A 234 4.61 22.11 -3.97
N LYS A 235 4.04 21.32 -4.87
CA LYS A 235 3.00 21.78 -5.81
C LYS A 235 1.70 22.18 -5.11
N ALA A 236 1.35 21.53 -4.00
CA ALA A 236 0.18 21.88 -3.21
C ALA A 236 0.36 23.27 -2.55
N ILE A 237 1.50 23.51 -1.92
CA ILE A 237 1.82 24.80 -1.29
C ILE A 237 1.95 25.93 -2.32
N GLU A 238 2.62 25.68 -3.45
CA GLU A 238 2.70 26.64 -4.56
C GLU A 238 1.31 27.04 -5.10
N LYS A 239 0.29 26.19 -4.91
CA LYS A 239 -1.11 26.45 -5.28
C LYS A 239 -1.95 26.99 -4.12
N GLY A 240 -1.36 27.27 -2.96
CA GLY A 240 -2.05 27.77 -1.77
C GLY A 240 -2.91 26.74 -1.05
N LEU A 241 -2.68 25.44 -1.29
CA LEU A 241 -3.36 24.37 -0.57
C LEU A 241 -2.69 24.16 0.79
N GLN A 242 -3.52 23.87 1.79
CA GLN A 242 -3.11 23.60 3.17
C GLN A 242 -3.89 22.39 3.68
N ARG A 243 -3.30 21.61 4.61
CA ARG A 243 -4.05 20.54 5.26
C ARG A 243 -5.11 21.11 6.20
N LYS A 244 -6.13 20.31 6.51
CA LYS A 244 -7.09 20.68 7.54
C LYS A 244 -6.43 20.63 8.93
N PRO A 245 -6.73 21.58 9.85
CA PRO A 245 -6.04 21.70 11.15
C PRO A 245 -6.13 20.45 12.03
N TRP A 246 -7.25 19.72 11.96
CA TRP A 246 -7.49 18.51 12.74
C TRP A 246 -6.76 17.26 12.22
N VAL A 247 -6.18 17.31 11.02
CA VAL A 247 -5.47 16.16 10.44
C VAL A 247 -4.13 16.03 11.15
N LYS A 248 -3.90 14.93 11.86
CA LYS A 248 -2.60 14.60 12.43
C LYS A 248 -1.70 14.01 11.35
N SER A 249 -0.87 14.85 10.72
CA SER A 249 0.13 14.43 9.75
C SER A 249 1.38 13.86 10.44
N SER A 250 2.00 12.86 9.84
CA SER A 250 3.30 12.34 10.29
C SER A 250 4.10 11.73 9.14
N LEU A 251 5.41 11.89 9.19
CA LEU A 251 6.37 11.29 8.27
C LEU A 251 7.40 10.53 9.10
N ALA A 252 7.51 9.21 8.89
CA ALA A 252 8.46 8.35 9.59
C ALA A 252 9.37 7.64 8.57
N PRO A 253 10.49 8.26 8.15
CA PRO A 253 11.41 7.69 7.18
C PRO A 253 12.02 6.37 7.68
N GLY A 254 12.01 5.32 6.85
CA GLY A 254 12.56 4.01 7.19
C GLY A 254 14.09 3.93 7.24
N SER A 255 14.78 4.99 6.82
CA SER A 255 16.25 5.09 6.82
C SER A 255 16.69 6.55 6.83
N LYS A 256 17.90 6.82 7.35
CA LYS A 256 18.54 8.14 7.28
C LYS A 256 18.70 8.65 5.84
N VAL A 257 18.97 7.73 4.92
CA VAL A 257 19.15 8.05 3.48
C VAL A 257 17.92 8.76 2.90
N VAL A 258 16.73 8.43 3.40
CA VAL A 258 15.47 9.03 2.95
C VAL A 258 15.41 10.51 3.31
N THR A 259 15.74 10.81 4.56
CA THR A 259 15.85 12.20 5.02
C THR A 259 16.91 12.95 4.23
N ASP A 260 18.08 12.34 3.97
CA ASP A 260 19.19 12.97 3.27
C ASP A 260 18.82 13.39 1.84
N TYR A 261 18.16 12.52 1.06
CA TYR A 261 17.77 12.90 -0.30
C TYR A 261 16.60 13.89 -0.34
N LEU A 262 15.68 13.88 0.63
CA LEU A 262 14.60 14.88 0.71
C LEU A 262 15.17 16.26 1.03
N LEU A 263 16.15 16.32 1.94
CA LEU A 263 16.89 17.54 2.25
C LEU A 263 17.69 18.03 1.04
N ALA A 264 18.45 17.14 0.38
CA ALA A 264 19.23 17.49 -0.80
C ALA A 264 18.36 17.97 -1.97
N ALA A 265 17.15 17.41 -2.13
CA ALA A 265 16.18 17.85 -3.13
C ALA A 265 15.44 19.15 -2.74
N GLY A 266 15.63 19.65 -1.51
CA GLY A 266 14.94 20.83 -1.00
C GLY A 266 13.43 20.62 -0.82
N LEU A 267 12.99 19.38 -0.58
CA LEU A 267 11.58 19.03 -0.46
C LEU A 267 11.08 19.00 0.99
N THR A 268 11.97 18.84 1.97
CA THR A 268 11.63 18.77 3.39
C THR A 268 10.77 19.94 3.89
N PRO A 269 11.06 21.23 3.59
CA PRO A 269 10.25 22.33 4.09
C PRO A 269 8.78 22.27 3.66
N TYR A 270 8.51 21.75 2.45
CA TYR A 270 7.15 21.61 1.92
C TYR A 270 6.39 20.46 2.58
N LEU A 271 7.10 19.41 3.00
CA LEU A 271 6.51 18.30 3.74
C LEU A 271 6.25 18.70 5.20
N ASP A 272 7.11 19.52 5.80
CA ASP A 272 6.95 19.99 7.18
C ASP A 272 5.79 21.00 7.32
N GLU A 273 5.51 21.77 6.27
CA GLU A 273 4.40 22.73 6.24
C GLU A 273 3.02 22.03 6.14
N LEU A 274 2.94 20.82 5.59
CA LEU A 274 1.70 20.02 5.44
C LEU A 274 1.60 18.88 6.47
#